data_AF-A0A7J7KTI1-F1
#
_entry.id   AF-A0A7J7KTI1-F1
#
_cell.length_a   1.000
_cell.length_b   1.000
_cell.length_c   1.000
_cell.angle_alpha   90.00
_cell.angle_beta   90.00
_cell.angle_gamma   90.00
#
_symmetry.space_group_name_H-M   'P 1'
#
loop_
_entity.id
_entity.type
_entity.pdbx_description
1 polymer ?
#
loop_
_entity_poly.entity_id
_entity_poly.type
_entity_poly.pdbx_seq_one_letter_code
_entity_poly.pdbx_strand_id
1 'polypeptide(L)'
;MRLSNKENISLKLKDVYQEALRDGISQSDLHQVYKKSVAGKLLPASRSIWNCENVVVFYLSAIMTCILISIYYDGVDPRCIVGTNSLTQELSRPTFQCDMCKDIDQVPTIDGNLLTKDLFLSKYAYTGVPLLVKNGAKNWSALHTFSFDYLKNLYQLTDGALEAVAENCQFFPYKTSFSSLTEVFEMPKEQSKLEPGQPEWYVGWSNCDPTVAKELRSHYTAPTFLPDDSESSNLDWLFMGGFGGGANIHIDSVQRPSWQAMIAGKKSWKIIPSPECDSVCKTLNATMEKGDIILVDTNMWYHSTYIHPGEMSITIGSEYD
;
A
#
# COMPACT_ATOMS: atom_id res chain seq x y z
N MET A 1 -78.99 13.35 -52.63
CA MET A 1 -77.62 13.25 -52.08
C MET A 1 -77.70 12.33 -50.85
N ARG A 2 -77.26 11.06 -50.95
CA ARG A 2 -77.38 10.08 -49.85
C ARG A 2 -76.21 10.28 -48.87
N LEU A 3 -76.50 10.74 -47.66
CA LEU A 3 -75.52 10.81 -46.56
C LEU A 3 -74.97 9.43 -46.24
N SER A 4 -73.70 9.37 -45.81
CA SER A 4 -73.09 8.10 -45.39
C SER A 4 -73.87 7.51 -44.21
N ASN A 5 -73.92 6.17 -44.11
CA ASN A 5 -74.70 5.50 -43.06
C ASN A 5 -74.31 5.96 -41.65
N LYS A 6 -73.04 6.34 -41.44
CA LYS A 6 -72.52 6.87 -40.17
C LYS A 6 -73.03 8.27 -39.86
N GLU A 7 -73.08 9.17 -40.85
CA GLU A 7 -73.62 10.53 -40.66
C GLU A 7 -75.12 10.49 -40.38
N ASN A 8 -75.85 9.58 -41.03
CA ASN A 8 -77.29 9.40 -40.80
C ASN A 8 -77.58 8.87 -39.38
N ILE A 9 -76.75 7.95 -38.88
CA ILE A 9 -76.85 7.46 -37.50
C ILE A 9 -76.51 8.57 -36.49
N SER A 10 -75.47 9.38 -36.77
CA SER A 10 -75.07 10.48 -35.89
C SER A 10 -76.15 11.56 -35.79
N LEU A 11 -76.85 11.85 -36.89
CA LEU A 11 -77.97 12.79 -36.89
C LEU A 11 -79.15 12.25 -36.07
N LYS A 12 -79.52 10.98 -36.26
CA LYS A 12 -80.58 10.34 -35.47
C LYS A 12 -80.28 10.33 -33.96
N LEU A 13 -79.04 10.06 -33.58
CA LEU A 13 -78.61 10.11 -32.18
C LEU A 13 -78.71 11.51 -31.61
N LYS A 14 -78.40 12.54 -32.41
CA LYS A 14 -78.53 13.93 -31.99
C LYS A 14 -79.98 14.34 -31.82
N ASP A 15 -80.87 13.91 -32.70
CA ASP A 15 -82.31 14.19 -32.59
C ASP A 15 -82.92 13.54 -31.34
N VAL A 16 -82.64 12.25 -31.12
CA VAL A 16 -83.09 11.53 -29.91
C VAL A 16 -82.55 12.18 -28.63
N TYR A 17 -81.30 12.66 -28.65
CA TYR A 17 -80.71 13.36 -27.51
C TYR A 17 -81.42 14.69 -27.21
N GLN A 18 -81.81 15.44 -28.24
CA GLN A 18 -82.52 16.71 -28.09
C GLN A 18 -83.97 16.51 -27.66
N GLU A 19 -84.63 15.47 -28.16
CA GLU A 19 -86.00 15.10 -27.75
C GLU A 19 -86.04 14.70 -26.27
N ALA A 20 -85.10 13.87 -25.83
CA ALA A 20 -85.00 13.49 -24.42
C ALA A 20 -84.78 14.68 -23.47
N LEU A 21 -84.02 15.69 -23.90
CA LEU A 21 -83.85 16.93 -23.13
C LEU A 21 -85.14 17.76 -23.08
N ARG A 22 -85.94 17.78 -24.16
CA ARG A 22 -87.24 18.49 -24.19
C ARG A 22 -88.26 17.83 -23.28
N ASP A 23 -88.22 16.52 -23.16
CA ASP A 23 -89.11 15.74 -22.28
C ASP A 23 -88.66 15.78 -20.80
N GLY A 24 -87.68 16.61 -20.47
CA GLY A 24 -87.29 16.91 -19.08
C GLY A 24 -86.26 15.94 -18.49
N ILE A 25 -85.65 15.05 -19.28
CA ILE A 25 -84.56 14.21 -18.81
C ILE A 25 -83.30 15.06 -18.65
N SER A 26 -82.67 15.00 -17.48
CA SER A 26 -81.46 15.80 -17.22
C SER A 26 -80.28 15.32 -18.09
N GLN A 27 -79.40 16.26 -18.42
CA GLN A 27 -78.22 15.96 -19.23
C GLN A 27 -77.29 14.94 -18.54
N SER A 28 -77.25 14.95 -17.21
CA SER A 28 -76.52 13.98 -16.39
C SER A 28 -77.08 12.57 -16.50
N ASP A 29 -78.40 12.41 -16.53
CA ASP A 29 -79.04 11.09 -16.64
C ASP A 29 -78.80 10.48 -18.02
N LEU A 30 -78.92 11.29 -19.09
CA LEU A 30 -78.58 10.86 -20.45
C LEU A 30 -77.12 10.40 -20.58
N HIS A 31 -76.20 11.15 -19.95
CA HIS A 31 -74.79 10.79 -19.93
C HIS A 31 -74.54 9.50 -19.12
N GLN A 32 -75.30 9.27 -18.05
CA GLN A 32 -75.22 8.05 -17.25
C GLN A 32 -75.74 6.83 -18.02
N VAL A 33 -76.82 6.96 -18.79
CA VAL A 33 -77.35 5.90 -19.66
C VAL A 33 -76.34 5.54 -20.76
N TYR A 34 -75.70 6.54 -21.38
CA TYR A 34 -74.61 6.30 -22.34
C TYR A 34 -73.42 5.58 -21.69
N LYS A 35 -72.99 6.03 -20.50
CA LYS A 35 -71.91 5.38 -19.76
C LYS A 35 -72.25 3.94 -19.38
N LYS A 36 -73.47 3.64 -18.96
CA LYS A 36 -73.91 2.27 -18.64
C LYS A 36 -73.96 1.36 -19.88
N SER A 37 -74.37 1.88 -21.03
CA SER A 37 -74.42 1.08 -22.27
C SER A 37 -73.04 0.78 -22.86
N VAL A 38 -72.07 1.69 -22.67
CA VAL A 38 -70.67 1.51 -23.08
C VAL A 38 -69.90 0.64 -22.07
N ALA A 39 -70.14 0.83 -20.76
CA ALA A 39 -69.49 0.05 -19.70
C ALA A 39 -69.85 -1.45 -19.73
N GLY A 40 -71.03 -1.81 -20.24
CA GLY A 40 -71.45 -3.21 -20.43
C GLY A 40 -70.65 -4.00 -21.47
N LYS A 41 -69.68 -3.39 -22.16
CA LYS A 41 -68.83 -4.04 -23.19
C LYS A 41 -67.32 -4.00 -22.92
N LEU A 42 -66.87 -3.49 -21.77
CA LEU A 42 -65.45 -3.54 -21.39
C LEU A 42 -65.19 -4.78 -20.51
N LEU A 43 -64.47 -5.75 -21.08
CA LEU A 43 -63.95 -6.95 -20.40
C LEU A 43 -63.12 -6.56 -19.16
N PRO A 44 -63.06 -7.40 -18.11
CA PRO A 44 -62.34 -7.05 -16.89
C PRO A 44 -60.85 -6.90 -17.18
N ALA A 45 -60.28 -5.78 -16.75
CA ALA A 45 -58.85 -5.54 -16.77
C ALA A 45 -58.16 -6.63 -15.93
N SER A 46 -57.38 -7.47 -16.61
CA SER A 46 -56.38 -8.35 -16.00
C SER A 46 -55.59 -7.57 -14.95
N ARG A 47 -55.65 -8.01 -13.69
CA ARG A 47 -54.76 -7.56 -12.62
C ARG A 47 -53.34 -8.00 -12.96
N SER A 48 -52.63 -7.19 -13.75
CA SER A 48 -51.18 -7.22 -13.81
C SER A 48 -50.64 -6.55 -12.54
N ILE A 49 -50.74 -7.27 -11.42
CA ILE A 49 -49.92 -7.03 -10.21
C ILE A 49 -48.60 -7.79 -10.43
N TRP A 50 -47.99 -7.60 -11.60
CA TRP A 50 -46.59 -7.93 -11.79
C TRP A 50 -45.80 -6.68 -11.41
N ASN A 51 -45.29 -6.74 -10.19
CA ASN A 51 -43.88 -6.41 -9.91
C ASN A 51 -43.47 -4.98 -9.53
N CYS A 52 -44.29 -4.10 -8.97
CA CYS A 52 -43.71 -2.88 -8.35
C CYS A 52 -42.73 -3.23 -7.21
N GLU A 53 -43.09 -4.17 -6.33
CA GLU A 53 -42.19 -4.65 -5.26
C GLU A 53 -40.94 -5.34 -5.84
N ASN A 54 -41.11 -6.20 -6.85
CA ASN A 54 -39.98 -6.88 -7.50
C ASN A 54 -39.07 -5.92 -8.29
N VAL A 55 -39.63 -4.84 -8.85
CA VAL A 55 -38.86 -3.77 -9.51
C VAL A 55 -38.05 -3.00 -8.47
N VAL A 56 -38.64 -2.63 -7.33
CA VAL A 56 -37.92 -1.95 -6.24
C VAL A 56 -36.81 -2.85 -5.68
N VAL A 57 -37.08 -4.14 -5.44
CA VAL A 57 -36.08 -5.11 -4.97
C VAL A 57 -34.95 -5.26 -5.98
N PHE A 58 -35.25 -5.30 -7.29
CA PHE A 58 -34.23 -5.36 -8.34
C PHE A 58 -33.35 -4.10 -8.38
N TYR A 59 -33.94 -2.91 -8.23
CA TYR A 59 -33.16 -1.67 -8.18
C TYR A 59 -32.28 -1.59 -6.92
N LEU A 60 -32.81 -1.99 -5.76
CA LEU A 60 -32.03 -2.02 -4.52
C LEU A 60 -30.88 -3.04 -4.56
N SER A 61 -31.11 -4.22 -5.16
CA SER A 61 -30.06 -5.22 -5.33
C SER A 61 -29.00 -4.77 -6.34
N ALA A 62 -29.39 -4.10 -7.42
CA ALA A 62 -28.45 -3.51 -8.37
C ALA A 62 -27.60 -2.40 -7.73
N ILE A 63 -28.22 -1.52 -6.92
CA ILE A 63 -27.50 -0.46 -6.19
C ILE A 63 -26.53 -1.07 -5.17
N MET A 64 -26.96 -2.06 -4.39
CA MET A 64 -26.09 -2.77 -3.45
C MET A 64 -24.91 -3.44 -4.17
N THR A 65 -25.18 -4.06 -5.32
CA THR A 65 -24.14 -4.68 -6.15
C THR A 65 -23.15 -3.64 -6.66
N CYS A 66 -23.63 -2.48 -7.15
CA CYS A 66 -22.77 -1.38 -7.56
C CYS A 66 -21.94 -0.81 -6.40
N ILE A 67 -22.48 -0.71 -5.20
CA ILE A 67 -21.75 -0.28 -4.01
C ILE A 67 -20.67 -1.29 -3.64
N LEU A 68 -20.99 -2.58 -3.63
CA LEU A 68 -20.00 -3.65 -3.36
C LEU A 68 -18.90 -3.69 -4.43
N ILE A 69 -19.26 -3.51 -5.69
CA ILE A 69 -18.32 -3.38 -6.80
C ILE A 69 -17.45 -2.12 -6.64
N SER A 70 -18.04 -0.99 -6.25
CA SER A 70 -17.28 0.25 -6.00
C SER A 70 -16.32 0.09 -4.83
N ILE A 71 -16.73 -0.54 -3.73
CA ILE A 71 -15.84 -0.85 -2.58
C ILE A 71 -14.73 -1.81 -3.00
N TYR A 72 -15.04 -2.78 -3.87
CA TYR A 72 -14.03 -3.67 -4.44
C TYR A 72 -13.02 -2.91 -5.31
N TYR A 73 -13.49 -1.98 -6.16
CA TYR A 73 -12.62 -1.18 -7.02
C TYR A 73 -11.87 -0.05 -6.32
N ASP A 74 -12.38 0.47 -5.20
CA ASP A 74 -11.67 1.50 -4.40
C ASP A 74 -10.37 0.95 -3.79
N GLY A 75 -10.24 -0.39 -3.71
CA GLY A 75 -9.02 -1.10 -3.30
C GLY A 75 -8.22 -1.76 -4.43
N VAL A 76 -8.63 -1.59 -5.69
CA VAL A 76 -8.02 -2.26 -6.85
C VAL A 76 -7.54 -1.20 -7.83
N ASP A 77 -6.21 -1.07 -7.99
CA ASP A 77 -5.60 -0.28 -9.07
C ASP A 77 -6.27 -0.68 -10.40
N PRO A 78 -6.80 0.26 -11.20
CA PRO A 78 -7.50 -0.03 -12.45
C PRO A 78 -6.65 -0.79 -13.48
N ARG A 79 -5.34 -0.93 -13.24
CA ARG A 79 -4.41 -1.70 -14.07
C ARG A 79 -4.34 -3.20 -13.72
N CYS A 80 -4.88 -3.64 -12.58
CA CYS A 80 -4.73 -5.02 -12.11
C CYS A 80 -6.09 -5.65 -11.72
N ILE A 81 -6.37 -6.88 -12.17
CA ILE A 81 -7.58 -7.64 -11.79
C ILE A 81 -7.54 -8.05 -10.31
N VAL A 82 -6.34 -8.21 -9.76
CA VAL A 82 -6.11 -8.59 -8.36
C VAL A 82 -5.20 -7.52 -7.75
N GLY A 83 -5.63 -6.91 -6.65
CA GLY A 83 -4.80 -5.95 -5.91
C GLY A 83 -3.53 -6.60 -5.35
N THR A 84 -2.43 -5.86 -5.39
CA THR A 84 -1.16 -6.26 -4.75
C THR A 84 -1.26 -5.99 -3.25
N ASN A 85 -1.66 -7.00 -2.49
CA ASN A 85 -1.66 -6.99 -1.02
C ASN A 85 -0.67 -8.06 -0.51
N SER A 86 -0.42 -8.10 0.79
CA SER A 86 0.56 -9.03 1.36
C SER A 86 0.26 -10.49 1.02
N LEU A 87 -1.02 -10.88 0.97
CA LEU A 87 -1.38 -12.26 0.62
C LEU A 87 -1.05 -12.58 -0.85
N THR A 88 -1.34 -11.65 -1.77
CA THR A 88 -1.07 -11.88 -3.20
C THR A 88 0.43 -11.85 -3.50
N GLN A 89 1.19 -10.99 -2.81
CA GLN A 89 2.67 -11.03 -2.85
C GLN A 89 3.19 -12.39 -2.38
N GLU A 90 2.74 -12.88 -1.21
CA GLU A 90 3.20 -14.16 -0.67
C GLU A 90 2.85 -15.37 -1.54
N LEU A 91 1.64 -15.40 -2.11
CA LEU A 91 1.23 -16.48 -3.02
C LEU A 91 1.98 -16.46 -4.35
N SER A 92 2.46 -15.30 -4.79
CA SER A 92 3.17 -15.12 -6.05
C SER A 92 4.70 -15.22 -5.92
N ARG A 93 5.23 -15.19 -4.69
CA ARG A 93 6.66 -15.23 -4.43
C ARG A 93 7.27 -16.55 -4.91
N PRO A 94 8.44 -16.54 -5.57
CA PRO A 94 9.15 -17.76 -5.91
C PRO A 94 9.58 -18.53 -4.65
N THR A 95 9.58 -19.86 -4.71
CA THR A 95 10.10 -20.68 -3.61
C THR A 95 11.62 -20.71 -3.61
N PHE A 96 12.23 -20.62 -2.44
CA PHE A 96 13.69 -20.62 -2.32
C PHE A 96 14.26 -22.01 -2.04
N GLN A 97 15.51 -22.22 -2.47
CA GLN A 97 16.27 -23.41 -2.10
C GLN A 97 16.91 -23.21 -0.72
N CYS A 98 16.64 -24.13 0.20
CA CYS A 98 17.07 -24.00 1.59
C CYS A 98 18.58 -24.26 1.81
N ASP A 99 19.37 -24.45 0.76
CA ASP A 99 20.81 -24.74 0.85
C ASP A 99 21.59 -23.59 1.52
N MET A 100 21.11 -22.36 1.35
CA MET A 100 21.64 -21.13 1.97
C MET A 100 21.69 -21.16 3.50
N CYS A 101 21.03 -22.11 4.16
CA CYS A 101 20.91 -22.13 5.63
C CYS A 101 21.26 -23.48 6.28
N LYS A 102 21.54 -24.53 5.50
CA LYS A 102 21.64 -25.91 6.00
C LYS A 102 22.68 -26.07 7.11
N ASP A 103 23.79 -25.35 7.00
CA ASP A 103 24.95 -25.48 7.87
C ASP A 103 25.21 -24.21 8.70
N ILE A 104 24.21 -23.33 8.87
CA ILE A 104 24.35 -22.09 9.64
C ILE A 104 23.43 -22.10 10.86
N ASP A 105 24.04 -21.98 12.04
CA ASP A 105 23.33 -21.82 13.31
C ASP A 105 23.32 -20.37 13.82
N GLN A 106 24.16 -19.52 13.23
CA GLN A 106 24.30 -18.11 13.57
C GLN A 106 24.75 -17.32 12.35
N VAL A 107 24.49 -16.01 12.33
CA VAL A 107 24.97 -15.13 11.25
C VAL A 107 26.50 -15.09 11.28
N PRO A 108 27.18 -15.53 10.20
CA PRO A 108 28.62 -15.36 10.06
C PRO A 108 29.01 -13.92 10.33
N THR A 109 30.06 -13.75 11.14
CA THR A 109 30.56 -12.43 11.53
C THR A 109 32.03 -12.31 11.18
N ILE A 110 32.43 -11.21 10.55
CA ILE A 110 33.81 -10.93 10.18
C ILE A 110 34.15 -9.46 10.43
N ASP A 111 35.39 -9.16 10.80
CA ASP A 111 35.86 -7.78 10.87
C ASP A 111 36.09 -7.22 9.46
N GLY A 112 35.64 -5.98 9.20
CA GLY A 112 35.74 -5.32 7.91
C GLY A 112 37.18 -5.16 7.41
N ASN A 113 38.17 -5.09 8.30
CA ASN A 113 39.59 -5.03 7.89
C ASN A 113 40.10 -6.38 7.36
N LEU A 114 39.42 -7.48 7.65
CA LEU A 114 39.77 -8.83 7.19
C LEU A 114 38.97 -9.26 5.95
N LEU A 115 37.90 -8.54 5.60
CA LEU A 115 37.03 -8.87 4.48
C LEU A 115 37.51 -8.18 3.21
N THR A 116 38.29 -8.89 2.40
CA THR A 116 38.68 -8.45 1.05
C THR A 116 37.57 -8.72 0.04
N LYS A 117 37.60 -8.06 -1.12
CA LYS A 117 36.67 -8.31 -2.24
C LYS A 117 36.73 -9.77 -2.71
N ASP A 118 37.92 -10.34 -2.84
CA ASP A 118 38.09 -11.75 -3.24
C ASP A 118 37.52 -12.73 -2.21
N LEU A 119 37.70 -12.44 -0.90
CA LEU A 119 37.12 -13.25 0.15
C LEU A 119 35.60 -13.12 0.17
N PHE A 120 35.08 -11.92 -0.04
CA PHE A 120 33.65 -11.68 -0.18
C PHE A 120 33.07 -12.50 -1.35
N LEU A 121 33.64 -12.35 -2.55
CA LEU A 121 33.20 -13.05 -3.76
C LEU A 121 33.27 -14.58 -3.64
N SER A 122 34.37 -15.11 -3.09
CA SER A 122 34.58 -16.56 -3.03
C SER A 122 33.76 -17.26 -1.94
N LYS A 123 33.33 -16.55 -0.88
CA LYS A 123 32.75 -17.18 0.32
C LYS A 123 31.35 -16.69 0.68
N TYR A 124 31.02 -15.44 0.39
CA TYR A 124 29.82 -14.79 0.94
C TYR A 124 28.87 -14.29 -0.13
N ALA A 125 29.39 -13.67 -1.20
CA ALA A 125 28.59 -13.11 -2.28
C ALA A 125 27.71 -14.19 -2.93
N TYR A 126 26.47 -13.83 -3.24
CA TYR A 126 25.51 -14.67 -3.98
C TYR A 126 25.20 -16.03 -3.35
N THR A 127 25.53 -16.23 -2.07
CA THR A 127 25.18 -17.46 -1.32
C THR A 127 23.79 -17.41 -0.70
N GLY A 128 23.21 -16.22 -0.58
CA GLY A 128 21.99 -15.97 0.21
C GLY A 128 22.21 -16.02 1.73
N VAL A 129 23.40 -16.37 2.21
CA VAL A 129 23.74 -16.40 3.64
C VAL A 129 23.88 -14.96 4.16
N PRO A 130 23.17 -14.55 5.23
CA PRO A 130 23.37 -13.24 5.83
C PRO A 130 24.80 -13.08 6.36
N LEU A 131 25.35 -11.86 6.34
CA LEU A 131 26.70 -11.59 6.83
C LEU A 131 26.71 -10.33 7.70
N LEU A 132 27.30 -10.43 8.89
CA LEU A 132 27.60 -9.27 9.74
C LEU A 132 29.07 -8.88 9.59
N VAL A 133 29.33 -7.70 9.04
CA VAL A 133 30.66 -7.11 8.89
C VAL A 133 30.88 -6.08 9.99
N LYS A 134 31.64 -6.46 11.02
CA LYS A 134 32.00 -5.54 12.11
C LYS A 134 32.91 -4.44 11.58
N ASN A 135 32.72 -3.19 12.01
CA ASN A 135 33.54 -2.06 11.58
C ASN A 135 33.60 -1.82 10.05
N GLY A 136 32.64 -2.32 9.26
CA GLY A 136 32.63 -2.19 7.80
C GLY A 136 32.49 -0.75 7.30
N ALA A 137 31.85 0.13 8.08
CA ALA A 137 31.62 1.54 7.77
C ALA A 137 32.59 2.49 8.50
N LYS A 138 33.64 1.97 9.13
CA LYS A 138 34.49 2.73 10.08
C LYS A 138 35.11 4.01 9.52
N ASN A 139 35.34 4.07 8.20
CA ASN A 139 35.96 5.23 7.54
C ASN A 139 34.93 6.23 6.99
N TRP A 140 33.62 5.99 7.16
CA TRP A 140 32.59 6.88 6.65
C TRP A 140 32.42 8.10 7.56
N SER A 141 32.46 9.29 6.96
CA SER A 141 32.20 10.52 7.71
C SER A 141 30.75 10.62 8.20
N ALA A 142 29.83 9.86 7.58
CA ALA A 142 28.44 9.71 8.02
C ALA A 142 28.32 9.34 9.50
N LEU A 143 29.27 8.56 10.06
CA LEU A 143 29.30 8.19 11.48
C LEU A 143 29.40 9.39 12.43
N HIS A 144 29.87 10.54 11.95
CA HIS A 144 30.04 11.76 12.72
C HIS A 144 29.14 12.90 12.26
N THR A 145 28.63 12.84 11.03
CA THR A 145 27.80 13.89 10.43
C THR A 145 26.30 13.62 10.60
N PHE A 146 25.86 12.38 10.36
CA PHE A 146 24.43 12.10 10.29
C PHE A 146 23.80 12.17 11.68
N SER A 147 22.78 13.00 11.77
CA SER A 147 21.99 13.27 12.96
C SER A 147 20.59 13.68 12.53
N PHE A 148 19.63 13.69 13.46
CA PHE A 148 18.28 14.19 13.19
C PHE A 148 18.32 15.59 12.57
N ASP A 149 19.06 16.53 13.19
CA ASP A 149 19.14 17.91 12.73
C ASP A 149 19.81 18.04 11.36
N TYR A 150 20.86 17.25 11.10
CA TYR A 150 21.51 17.22 9.79
C TYR A 150 20.53 16.77 8.69
N LEU A 151 19.87 15.63 8.89
CA LEU A 151 18.93 15.07 7.92
C LEU A 151 17.73 16.01 7.72
N LYS A 152 17.16 16.52 8.81
CA LYS A 152 16.09 17.51 8.77
C LYS A 152 16.48 18.72 7.92
N ASN A 153 17.63 19.33 8.20
CA ASN A 153 18.07 20.51 7.46
C ASN A 153 18.33 20.19 5.98
N LEU A 154 18.95 19.04 5.69
CA LEU A 154 19.22 18.62 4.31
C LEU A 154 17.93 18.51 3.49
N TYR A 155 16.92 17.83 4.02
CA TYR A 155 15.63 17.67 3.33
C TYR A 155 14.82 18.97 3.27
N GLN A 156 14.82 19.79 4.32
CA GLN A 156 14.05 21.04 4.35
C GLN A 156 14.68 22.15 3.49
N LEU A 157 16.00 22.15 3.31
CA LEU A 157 16.72 23.14 2.48
C LEU A 157 16.80 22.74 1.00
N THR A 158 16.43 21.49 0.67
CA THR A 158 16.43 21.01 -0.72
C THR A 158 15.02 21.08 -1.28
N ASP A 159 14.78 22.04 -2.16
CA ASP A 159 13.48 22.26 -2.81
C ASP A 159 12.97 20.96 -3.46
N GLY A 160 11.77 20.52 -3.09
CA GLY A 160 11.13 19.33 -3.66
C GLY A 160 11.55 17.99 -3.04
N ALA A 161 12.50 17.96 -2.09
CA ALA A 161 13.01 16.70 -1.56
C ALA A 161 11.99 15.93 -0.71
N LEU A 162 11.16 16.63 0.07
CA LEU A 162 10.11 16.01 0.88
C LEU A 162 8.95 15.52 0.00
N GLU A 163 8.60 16.29 -1.03
CA GLU A 163 7.62 15.94 -2.04
C GLU A 163 8.09 14.71 -2.84
N ALA A 164 9.38 14.64 -3.19
CA ALA A 164 9.94 13.48 -3.87
C ALA A 164 9.82 12.19 -3.05
N VAL A 165 9.95 12.27 -1.72
CA VAL A 165 9.71 11.12 -0.83
C VAL A 165 8.23 10.70 -0.84
N ALA A 166 7.32 11.67 -0.81
CA ALA A 166 5.89 11.42 -0.77
C ALA A 166 5.31 10.89 -2.10
N GLU A 167 5.80 11.39 -3.23
CA GLU A 167 5.22 11.13 -4.56
C GLU A 167 5.96 10.05 -5.35
N ASN A 168 7.28 9.99 -5.24
CA ASN A 168 8.12 9.11 -6.08
C ASN A 168 8.79 7.97 -5.29
N CYS A 169 8.74 8.05 -3.97
CA CYS A 169 9.43 7.16 -3.06
C CYS A 169 8.45 6.62 -2.00
N GLN A 170 8.99 6.08 -0.91
CA GLN A 170 8.18 5.49 0.15
C GLN A 170 8.62 5.98 1.52
N PHE A 171 7.62 6.30 2.35
CA PHE A 171 7.77 6.50 3.78
C PHE A 171 7.28 5.25 4.52
N PHE A 172 8.02 4.83 5.55
CA PHE A 172 7.76 3.61 6.31
C PHE A 172 7.39 3.98 7.77
N PRO A 173 6.09 4.10 8.09
CA PRO A 173 5.62 4.44 9.43
C PRO A 173 5.56 3.18 10.32
N TYR A 174 6.67 2.81 10.94
CA TYR A 174 6.72 1.59 11.77
C TYR A 174 6.11 1.81 13.16
N LYS A 175 6.88 2.38 14.09
CA LYS A 175 6.46 2.59 15.48
C LYS A 175 6.20 4.07 15.66
N THR A 176 5.23 4.65 14.94
CA THR A 176 4.99 6.09 14.98
C THR A 176 3.53 6.44 14.67
N SER A 177 3.10 7.65 15.06
CA SER A 177 1.86 8.29 14.60
C SER A 177 2.05 9.15 13.36
N PHE A 178 3.30 9.36 12.91
CA PHE A 178 3.58 10.20 11.75
C PHE A 178 3.16 9.51 10.45
N SER A 179 2.57 10.29 9.54
CA SER A 179 2.12 9.82 8.22
C SER A 179 3.10 10.15 7.09
N SER A 180 4.05 11.06 7.32
CA SER A 180 5.01 11.53 6.32
C SER A 180 6.36 11.92 6.94
N LEU A 181 7.38 12.01 6.09
CA LEU A 181 8.71 12.49 6.49
C LEU A 181 8.68 13.98 6.91
N THR A 182 7.77 14.77 6.31
CA THR A 182 7.53 16.17 6.70
C THR A 182 7.14 16.26 8.17
N GLU A 183 6.15 15.48 8.61
CA GLU A 183 5.72 15.47 10.02
C GLU A 183 6.84 15.02 10.97
N VAL A 184 7.68 14.06 10.54
CA VAL A 184 8.85 13.65 11.32
C VAL A 184 9.80 14.82 11.53
N PHE A 185 10.11 15.59 10.49
CA PHE A 185 11.02 16.74 10.63
C PHE A 185 10.37 17.96 11.30
N GLU A 186 9.05 18.02 11.37
CA GLU A 186 8.31 19.07 12.08
C GLU A 186 7.98 18.71 13.54
N MET A 187 8.36 17.50 13.99
CA MET A 187 8.07 17.06 15.35
C MET A 187 8.67 17.98 16.43
N PRO A 188 8.07 18.04 17.63
CA PRO A 188 8.61 18.79 18.75
C PRO A 188 10.06 18.40 19.08
N LYS A 189 10.86 19.38 19.50
CA LYS A 189 12.30 19.19 19.77
C LYS A 189 12.56 18.18 20.88
N GLU A 190 11.68 18.14 21.86
CA GLU A 190 11.73 17.20 22.99
C GLU A 190 11.54 15.77 22.47
N GLN A 191 10.61 15.57 21.51
CA GLN A 191 10.34 14.27 20.90
C GLN A 191 11.48 13.84 19.97
N SER A 192 12.06 14.75 19.19
CA SER A 192 13.22 14.42 18.33
C SER A 192 14.45 14.05 19.15
N LYS A 193 14.57 14.58 20.38
CA LYS A 193 15.63 14.20 21.34
C LYS A 193 15.34 12.94 22.15
N LEU A 194 14.19 12.29 21.93
CA LEU A 194 13.77 11.09 22.66
C LEU A 194 13.69 11.34 24.17
N GLU A 195 13.27 12.55 24.59
CA GLU A 195 13.15 12.89 26.01
C GLU A 195 12.07 12.04 26.71
N PRO A 196 12.25 11.68 27.99
CA PRO A 196 11.29 10.86 28.72
C PRO A 196 9.88 11.43 28.71
N GLY A 197 8.88 10.59 28.44
CA GLY A 197 7.47 10.97 28.41
C GLY A 197 6.97 11.47 27.05
N GLN A 198 7.86 11.61 26.05
CA GLN A 198 7.47 11.88 24.67
C GLN A 198 6.97 10.61 23.96
N PRO A 199 6.10 10.74 22.93
CA PRO A 199 5.68 9.59 22.15
C PRO A 199 6.87 8.95 21.41
N GLU A 200 6.99 7.64 21.52
CA GLU A 200 8.01 6.87 20.82
C GLU A 200 7.82 6.97 19.30
N TRP A 201 8.92 7.01 18.56
CA TRP A 201 8.89 7.00 17.10
C TRP A 201 10.04 6.19 16.52
N TYR A 202 9.75 5.44 15.45
CA TYR A 202 10.74 4.82 14.57
C TYR A 202 10.16 4.77 13.16
N VAL A 203 10.92 5.29 12.21
CA VAL A 203 10.51 5.46 10.81
C VAL A 203 11.61 5.01 9.87
N GLY A 204 11.23 4.70 8.64
CA GLY A 204 12.17 4.65 7.52
C GLY A 204 11.68 5.50 6.37
N TRP A 205 12.56 5.77 5.40
CA TRP A 205 12.17 6.31 4.10
C TRP A 205 13.21 5.98 3.03
N SER A 206 12.75 5.94 1.79
CA SER A 206 13.59 5.87 0.59
C SER A 206 13.92 7.29 0.11
N ASN A 207 15.16 7.54 -0.27
CA ASN A 207 15.55 8.80 -0.89
C ASN A 207 15.48 8.72 -2.43
N CYS A 208 14.59 9.53 -3.03
CA CYS A 208 14.46 9.66 -4.48
C CYS A 208 14.98 11.00 -5.02
N ASP A 209 15.36 11.93 -4.13
CA ASP A 209 15.90 13.22 -4.58
C ASP A 209 17.39 13.10 -4.93
N PRO A 210 17.81 13.44 -6.17
CA PRO A 210 19.19 13.29 -6.60
C PRO A 210 20.15 14.27 -5.91
N THR A 211 19.67 15.43 -5.46
CA THR A 211 20.49 16.43 -4.75
C THR A 211 20.80 15.93 -3.34
N VAL A 212 19.77 15.45 -2.62
CA VAL A 212 19.93 14.80 -1.32
C VAL A 212 20.80 13.55 -1.46
N ALA A 213 20.57 12.72 -2.49
CA ALA A 213 21.35 11.50 -2.70
C ALA A 213 22.84 11.80 -2.87
N LYS A 214 23.17 12.82 -3.68
CA LYS A 214 24.54 13.27 -3.89
C LYS A 214 25.18 13.75 -2.59
N GLU A 215 24.45 14.51 -1.77
CA GLU A 215 24.96 15.02 -0.50
C GLU A 215 25.19 13.88 0.50
N LEU A 216 24.22 12.97 0.66
CA LEU A 216 24.37 11.80 1.53
C LEU A 216 25.57 10.95 1.10
N ARG A 217 25.71 10.67 -0.21
CA ARG A 217 26.81 9.89 -0.79
C ARG A 217 28.16 10.60 -0.77
N SER A 218 28.23 11.86 -0.35
CA SER A 218 29.51 12.49 -0.01
C SER A 218 30.07 11.99 1.34
N HIS A 219 29.21 11.40 2.19
CA HIS A 219 29.55 10.98 3.56
C HIS A 219 29.77 9.49 3.75
N TYR A 220 29.37 8.66 2.78
CA TYR A 220 29.60 7.23 2.76
C TYR A 220 29.85 6.75 1.33
N THR A 221 30.35 5.52 1.19
CA THR A 221 30.56 4.87 -0.10
C THR A 221 29.80 3.55 -0.14
N ALA A 222 29.76 2.88 -1.28
CA ALA A 222 29.51 1.44 -1.28
C ALA A 222 30.50 0.75 -0.30
N PRO A 223 30.07 -0.28 0.44
CA PRO A 223 30.96 -1.02 1.33
C PRO A 223 32.20 -1.50 0.59
N THR A 224 33.40 -1.29 1.16
CA THR A 224 34.67 -1.47 0.44
C THR A 224 35.00 -2.91 0.06
N PHE A 225 34.31 -3.87 0.67
CA PHE A 225 34.41 -5.29 0.35
C PHE A 225 33.53 -5.71 -0.83
N LEU A 226 32.63 -4.84 -1.31
CA LEU A 226 31.91 -5.09 -2.55
C LEU A 226 32.84 -4.96 -3.76
N PRO A 227 32.62 -5.75 -4.83
CA PRO A 227 33.32 -5.60 -6.10
C PRO A 227 33.21 -4.19 -6.69
N ASP A 228 34.22 -3.74 -7.45
CA ASP A 228 34.20 -2.41 -8.09
C ASP A 228 33.17 -2.29 -9.21
N ASP A 229 32.80 -3.42 -9.81
CA ASP A 229 31.75 -3.55 -10.82
C ASP A 229 30.37 -3.81 -10.22
N SER A 230 30.24 -3.84 -8.88
CA SER A 230 28.93 -3.93 -8.22
C SER A 230 28.15 -2.63 -8.40
N GLU A 231 26.97 -2.74 -9.01
CA GLU A 231 26.04 -1.64 -9.14
C GLU A 231 25.32 -1.41 -7.80
N SER A 232 25.31 -0.18 -7.31
CA SER A 232 24.43 0.22 -6.20
C SER A 232 23.10 0.71 -6.76
N SER A 233 22.00 0.45 -6.07
CA SER A 233 20.73 1.09 -6.43
C SER A 233 20.86 2.61 -6.35
N ASN A 234 20.13 3.31 -7.22
CA ASN A 234 20.03 4.77 -7.12
C ASN A 234 19.34 5.21 -5.82
N LEU A 235 18.60 4.31 -5.17
CA LEU A 235 17.87 4.55 -3.94
C LEU A 235 18.70 4.20 -2.70
N ASP A 236 18.65 5.09 -1.72
CA ASP A 236 19.14 4.84 -0.38
C ASP A 236 17.96 4.75 0.58
N TRP A 237 18.00 3.78 1.49
CA TRP A 237 17.03 3.64 2.56
C TRP A 237 17.62 4.12 3.86
N LEU A 238 16.95 5.08 4.50
CA LEU A 238 17.31 5.53 5.84
C LEU A 238 16.27 5.05 6.83
N PHE A 239 16.73 4.66 8.03
CA PHE A 239 15.86 4.36 9.15
C PHE A 239 16.34 5.09 10.39
N MET A 240 15.40 5.68 11.13
CA MET A 240 15.71 6.54 12.26
C MET A 240 14.67 6.44 13.36
N GLY A 241 15.10 6.48 14.62
CA GLY A 241 14.20 6.60 15.75
C GLY A 241 14.77 6.14 17.09
N GLY A 242 13.88 6.05 18.07
CA GLY A 242 14.18 5.65 19.44
C GLY A 242 14.19 4.13 19.66
N PHE A 243 14.42 3.74 20.91
CA PHE A 243 14.50 2.33 21.32
C PHE A 243 13.13 1.62 21.21
N GLY A 244 13.18 0.29 21.08
CA GLY A 244 11.99 -0.58 21.01
C GLY A 244 11.85 -1.29 19.66
N GLY A 245 10.61 -1.61 19.28
CA GLY A 245 10.35 -2.27 17.99
C GLY A 245 10.72 -1.37 16.81
N GLY A 246 11.53 -1.89 15.90
CA GLY A 246 11.83 -1.26 14.61
C GLY A 246 10.84 -1.73 13.55
N ALA A 247 11.36 -2.18 12.40
CA ALA A 247 10.56 -2.83 11.38
C ALA A 247 9.95 -4.16 11.88
N ASN A 248 8.66 -4.35 11.60
CA ASN A 248 7.91 -5.58 11.89
C ASN A 248 8.41 -6.75 11.02
N ILE A 249 7.92 -7.97 11.25
CA ILE A 249 8.27 -9.11 10.40
C ILE A 249 7.72 -8.89 9.00
N HIS A 250 8.60 -8.87 8.01
CA HIS A 250 8.26 -8.75 6.59
C HIS A 250 9.35 -9.40 5.74
N ILE A 251 9.03 -9.62 4.48
CA ILE A 251 9.98 -9.94 3.41
C ILE A 251 9.92 -8.78 2.42
N ASP A 252 11.06 -8.41 1.84
CA ASP A 252 11.10 -7.35 0.86
C ASP A 252 10.75 -7.91 -0.53
N SER A 253 10.32 -7.01 -1.41
CA SER A 253 10.10 -7.29 -2.83
C SER A 253 10.98 -6.36 -3.66
N VAL A 254 12.28 -6.50 -3.45
CA VAL A 254 13.34 -5.79 -4.16
C VAL A 254 13.97 -6.73 -5.19
N GLN A 255 14.90 -6.26 -6.02
CA GLN A 255 15.46 -7.12 -7.09
C GLN A 255 16.77 -7.76 -6.67
N ARG A 256 17.49 -7.10 -5.77
CA ARG A 256 18.89 -7.37 -5.49
C ARG A 256 19.11 -7.50 -3.98
N PRO A 257 20.15 -8.22 -3.54
CA PRO A 257 20.49 -8.29 -2.12
C PRO A 257 20.79 -6.90 -1.55
N SER A 258 20.54 -6.70 -0.26
CA SER A 258 20.73 -5.41 0.39
C SER A 258 21.81 -5.44 1.47
N TRP A 259 22.44 -4.29 1.66
CA TRP A 259 23.29 -4.03 2.81
C TRP A 259 22.71 -2.87 3.61
N GLN A 260 22.95 -2.87 4.93
CA GLN A 260 22.61 -1.76 5.80
C GLN A 260 23.73 -1.51 6.79
N ALA A 261 24.12 -0.26 6.94
CA ALA A 261 25.13 0.21 7.89
C ALA A 261 24.48 0.84 9.13
N MET A 262 25.04 0.57 10.30
CA MET A 262 24.64 1.21 11.55
C MET A 262 25.43 2.51 11.72
N ILE A 263 24.77 3.65 11.53
CA ILE A 263 25.43 4.97 11.57
C ILE A 263 25.47 5.53 12.99
N ALA A 264 24.41 5.35 13.76
CA ALA A 264 24.33 5.73 15.18
C ALA A 264 23.46 4.71 15.93
N GLY A 265 23.77 4.42 17.19
CA GLY A 265 23.01 3.52 18.04
C GLY A 265 23.36 2.04 17.91
N LYS A 266 22.41 1.17 18.27
CA LYS A 266 22.54 -0.29 18.25
C LYS A 266 21.22 -0.95 17.86
N LYS A 267 21.28 -1.91 16.93
CA LYS A 267 20.10 -2.56 16.32
C LYS A 267 20.29 -4.05 16.19
N SER A 268 19.29 -4.85 16.57
CA SER A 268 19.25 -6.28 16.29
C SER A 268 18.33 -6.58 15.12
N TRP A 269 18.76 -7.53 14.30
CA TRP A 269 17.99 -8.18 13.25
C TRP A 269 17.62 -9.58 13.72
N LYS A 270 16.34 -9.91 13.62
CA LYS A 270 15.85 -11.28 13.69
C LYS A 270 15.58 -11.72 12.25
N ILE A 271 16.31 -12.72 11.79
CA ILE A 271 16.30 -13.19 10.40
C ILE A 271 15.64 -14.57 10.40
N ILE A 272 14.51 -14.69 9.72
CA ILE A 272 13.59 -15.81 9.79
C ILE A 272 13.55 -16.45 8.39
N PRO A 273 13.77 -17.76 8.28
CA PRO A 273 13.70 -18.43 6.98
C PRO A 273 12.29 -18.33 6.38
N SER A 274 12.20 -18.49 5.06
CA SER A 274 10.90 -18.62 4.43
C SER A 274 10.17 -19.90 4.88
N PRO A 275 8.83 -19.92 4.94
CA PRO A 275 8.06 -21.06 5.42
C PRO A 275 8.40 -22.40 4.77
N GLU A 276 8.74 -22.40 3.48
CA GLU A 276 9.17 -23.61 2.75
C GLU A 276 10.45 -24.25 3.32
N CYS A 277 11.25 -23.46 4.06
CA CYS A 277 12.51 -23.86 4.65
C CYS A 277 12.48 -24.00 6.18
N ASP A 278 11.33 -23.81 6.84
CA ASP A 278 11.20 -23.88 8.32
C ASP A 278 11.66 -25.21 8.93
N SER A 279 11.58 -26.31 8.17
CA SER A 279 12.02 -27.63 8.63
C SER A 279 13.53 -27.87 8.53
N VAL A 280 14.24 -27.01 7.82
CA VAL A 280 15.67 -27.14 7.50
C VAL A 280 16.47 -26.01 8.15
N CYS A 281 16.01 -24.78 7.97
CA CYS A 281 16.65 -23.58 8.50
C CYS A 281 16.23 -23.28 9.94
N LYS A 282 17.05 -22.49 10.64
CA LYS A 282 16.71 -21.90 11.93
C LYS A 282 16.58 -20.39 11.80
N THR A 283 15.85 -19.78 12.72
CA THR A 283 15.88 -18.32 12.91
C THR A 283 17.26 -17.90 13.40
N LEU A 284 17.85 -16.91 12.74
CA LEU A 284 19.14 -16.33 13.07
C LEU A 284 18.94 -14.95 13.72
N ASN A 285 19.95 -14.51 14.47
CA ASN A 285 19.98 -13.17 15.04
C ASN A 285 21.34 -12.53 14.78
N ALA A 286 21.33 -11.25 14.45
CA ALA A 286 22.53 -10.42 14.34
C ALA A 286 22.31 -9.12 15.10
N THR A 287 23.33 -8.62 15.77
CA THR A 287 23.28 -7.31 16.46
C THR A 287 24.37 -6.41 15.92
N MET A 288 23.94 -5.31 15.32
CA MET A 288 24.78 -4.27 14.78
C MET A 288 25.02 -3.19 15.83
N GLU A 289 26.26 -2.72 15.88
CA GLU A 289 26.69 -1.54 16.61
C GLU A 289 27.21 -0.50 15.61
N LYS A 290 27.33 0.75 16.05
CA LYS A 290 27.84 1.86 15.24
C LYS A 290 29.11 1.46 14.46
N GLY A 291 29.07 1.60 13.15
CA GLY A 291 30.15 1.25 12.22
C GLY A 291 30.04 -0.15 11.61
N ASP A 292 29.12 -1.00 12.08
CA ASP A 292 28.87 -2.31 11.48
C ASP A 292 28.01 -2.21 10.21
N ILE A 293 28.17 -3.20 9.33
CA ILE A 293 27.34 -3.39 8.14
C ILE A 293 26.76 -4.80 8.19
N ILE A 294 25.46 -4.94 7.91
CA ILE A 294 24.82 -6.24 7.72
C ILE A 294 24.45 -6.39 6.25
N LEU A 295 24.65 -7.58 5.70
CA LEU A 295 24.16 -7.98 4.39
C LEU A 295 23.09 -9.04 4.58
N VAL A 296 21.94 -8.82 3.96
CA VAL A 296 20.83 -9.75 3.98
C VAL A 296 20.20 -9.71 2.59
N ASP A 297 19.98 -10.87 1.99
CA ASP A 297 19.05 -10.94 0.87
C ASP A 297 17.63 -10.90 1.43
N THR A 298 17.07 -9.70 1.49
CA THR A 298 15.76 -9.46 2.10
C THR A 298 14.60 -9.96 1.23
N ASN A 299 14.88 -10.42 0.01
CA ASN A 299 13.92 -11.16 -0.81
C ASN A 299 13.80 -12.62 -0.40
N MET A 300 14.82 -13.16 0.27
CA MET A 300 14.88 -14.56 0.71
C MET A 300 14.56 -14.72 2.20
N TRP A 301 14.96 -13.77 3.03
CA TRP A 301 14.77 -13.84 4.47
C TRP A 301 13.68 -12.89 4.94
N TYR A 302 12.70 -13.45 5.64
CA TYR A 302 11.85 -12.64 6.51
C TYR A 302 12.72 -12.01 7.59
N HIS A 303 12.39 -10.80 7.98
CA HIS A 303 13.16 -10.13 8.99
C HIS A 303 12.33 -9.14 9.78
N SER A 304 12.73 -8.96 11.04
CA SER A 304 12.27 -7.88 11.89
C SER A 304 13.43 -7.30 12.66
N THR A 305 13.23 -6.10 13.20
CA THR A 305 14.31 -5.37 13.86
C THR A 305 13.92 -4.82 15.20
N TYR A 306 14.91 -4.72 16.09
CA TYR A 306 14.76 -4.17 17.42
C TYR A 306 15.86 -3.16 17.69
N ILE A 307 15.49 -1.97 18.16
CA ILE A 307 16.40 -0.89 18.49
C ILE A 307 16.71 -0.94 19.98
N HIS A 308 17.99 -1.07 20.30
CA HIS A 308 18.46 -1.14 21.69
C HIS A 308 18.44 0.24 22.34
N PRO A 309 18.28 0.31 23.68
CA PRO A 309 18.42 1.55 24.43
C PRO A 309 19.79 2.23 24.21
N GLY A 310 19.81 3.56 24.25
CA GLY A 310 21.02 4.36 24.07
C GLY A 310 20.73 5.65 23.32
N GLU A 311 21.66 6.04 22.45
CA GLU A 311 21.44 7.13 21.50
C GLU A 311 20.40 6.76 20.44
N MET A 312 19.92 7.78 19.70
CA MET A 312 19.04 7.58 18.55
C MET A 312 19.67 6.60 17.55
N SER A 313 18.87 5.66 17.07
CA SER A 313 19.29 4.77 15.99
C SER A 313 19.20 5.49 14.66
N ILE A 314 20.27 5.42 13.87
CA ILE A 314 20.29 5.84 12.46
C ILE A 314 20.95 4.74 11.66
N THR A 315 20.28 4.27 10.62
CA THR A 315 20.87 3.36 9.64
C THR A 315 20.67 3.86 8.23
N ILE A 316 21.60 3.48 7.35
CA ILE A 316 21.49 3.72 5.91
C ILE A 316 21.81 2.43 5.18
N GLY A 317 21.08 2.13 4.12
CA GLY A 317 21.29 0.93 3.31
C GLY A 317 20.95 1.16 1.85
N SER A 318 21.37 0.22 1.01
CA SER A 318 21.04 0.18 -0.40
C SER A 318 21.12 -1.27 -0.90
N GLU A 319 20.56 -1.51 -2.07
CA GLU A 319 20.79 -2.74 -2.82
C GLU A 319 22.17 -2.73 -3.48
N TYR A 320 22.71 -3.91 -3.74
CA TYR A 320 23.94 -4.09 -4.51
C TYR A 320 23.86 -5.28 -5.44
N ASP A 321 24.44 -5.11 -6.64
CA ASP A 321 25.06 -6.08 -7.57
C ASP A 321 25.04 -5.59 -9.02
#